data_AF-A0A348UZL7-F1
#
_entry.id   AF-A0A348UZL7-F1
#
_cell.length_a   1.000
_cell.length_b   1.000
_cell.length_c   1.000
_cell.angle_alpha   90.00
_cell.angle_beta   90.00
_cell.angle_gamma   90.00
#
_symmetry.space_group_name_H-M   'P 1'
#
loop_
_entity.id
_entity.type
_entity.pdbx_description
1 polymer ?
#
loop_
_entity_poly.entity_id
_entity_poly.type
_entity_poly.pdbx_seq_one_letter_code
_entity_poly.pdbx_strand_id
1 'polypeptide(L)'
;IIFFTYFYVSIIFNPNDVAENLRKYGGFIPGIRPGKNTADYIDEVLSRITLVGAVYLAAIAILPEFLMTGFKVGALPWIGPFLETNLPKWFTQGLNVDFYFGGTSILIVVGVAMDTLQQIEAQLVMRHYDGFLRSGRLRGRRG
;
A
#
# COMPACT_ATOMS: atom_id res chain seq x y z
N ILE A 1 9.44 -0.50 -11.81
CA ILE A 1 8.67 -0.45 -10.54
C ILE A 1 8.45 -1.86 -10.00
N ILE A 2 7.78 -2.76 -10.75
CA ILE A 2 7.45 -4.13 -10.31
C ILE A 2 8.67 -4.91 -9.76
N PHE A 3 9.78 -4.96 -10.49
CA PHE A 3 11.02 -5.63 -10.03
C PHE A 3 11.54 -5.06 -8.71
N PHE A 4 11.61 -3.73 -8.58
CA PHE A 4 12.08 -3.07 -7.37
C PHE A 4 11.15 -3.31 -6.18
N THR A 5 9.83 -3.36 -6.41
CA THR A 5 8.86 -3.70 -5.36
C THR A 5 9.09 -5.11 -4.82
N TYR A 6 9.28 -6.10 -5.70
CA TYR A 6 9.61 -7.48 -5.29
C TYR A 6 10.91 -7.56 -4.50
N PHE A 7 11.96 -6.91 -5.00
CA PHE A 7 13.27 -6.89 -4.36
C PHE A 7 13.20 -6.24 -2.98
N TYR A 8 12.50 -5.11 -2.85
CA TYR A 8 12.32 -4.41 -1.59
C TYR A 8 11.65 -5.30 -0.53
N VAL A 9 10.53 -5.96 -0.88
CA VAL A 9 9.83 -6.84 0.07
C VAL A 9 10.69 -8.03 0.47
N SER A 10 11.44 -8.63 -0.47
CA SER A 10 12.31 -9.77 -0.18
C SER A 10 13.48 -9.44 0.77
N ILE A 11 13.96 -8.20 0.77
CA ILE A 11 15.06 -7.77 1.64
C ILE A 11 14.54 -7.45 3.04
N ILE A 12 13.41 -6.76 3.13
CA ILE A 12 12.92 -6.24 4.42
C ILE A 12 12.14 -7.29 5.20
N PHE A 13 11.51 -8.26 4.52
CA PHE A 13 10.64 -9.24 5.13
C PHE A 13 11.23 -10.65 5.00
N ASN A 14 11.69 -11.23 6.11
CA ASN A 14 12.17 -12.61 6.17
C ASN A 14 11.06 -13.52 6.73
N PRO A 15 10.40 -14.37 5.91
CA PRO A 15 9.31 -15.23 6.35
C PRO A 15 9.72 -16.21 7.45
N ASN A 16 11.00 -16.61 7.48
CA ASN A 16 11.53 -17.53 8.49
C ASN A 16 11.51 -16.91 9.88
N ASP A 17 11.94 -15.64 9.99
CA ASP A 17 12.00 -14.93 11.28
C ASP A 17 10.58 -14.69 11.82
N VAL A 18 9.62 -14.42 10.95
CA VAL A 18 8.21 -14.25 11.32
C VAL A 18 7.61 -15.55 11.85
N ALA A 19 7.87 -16.68 11.17
CA ALA A 19 7.42 -18.00 11.61
C ALA A 19 8.08 -18.42 12.95
N GLU A 20 9.36 -18.11 13.14
CA GLU A 20 10.08 -18.37 14.39
C GLU A 20 9.54 -17.51 15.55
N ASN A 21 9.28 -16.22 15.30
CA ASN A 21 8.64 -15.33 16.27
C ASN A 21 7.26 -15.85 16.66
N LEU A 22 6.41 -16.20 15.70
CA LEU A 22 5.09 -16.79 15.96
C LEU A 22 5.20 -18.01 16.89
N ARG A 23 6.10 -18.95 16.56
CA ARG A 23 6.35 -20.13 17.40
C ARG A 23 6.83 -19.76 18.80
N LYS A 24 7.75 -18.79 18.94
CA LYS A 24 8.32 -18.36 20.22
C LYS A 24 7.28 -17.69 21.12
N TYR A 25 6.33 -16.96 20.55
CA TYR A 25 5.21 -16.34 21.27
C TYR A 25 4.01 -17.28 21.48
N GLY A 26 4.15 -18.58 21.15
CA GLY A 26 3.09 -19.58 21.30
C GLY A 26 1.96 -19.45 20.26
N GLY A 27 2.14 -18.61 19.25
CA GLY A 27 1.23 -18.47 18.12
C GLY A 27 1.43 -19.56 17.08
N PHE A 28 0.35 -19.98 16.44
CA PHE A 28 0.39 -20.92 15.32
C PHE A 28 -0.73 -20.64 14.33
N ILE A 29 -0.50 -20.97 13.06
CA ILE A 29 -1.52 -20.88 12.01
C ILE A 29 -2.32 -22.19 12.03
N PRO A 30 -3.66 -22.16 12.21
CA PRO A 30 -4.46 -23.37 12.24
C PRO A 30 -4.34 -24.13 10.91
N GLY A 31 -4.13 -25.45 11.00
CA GLY A 31 -3.98 -26.34 9.84
C GLY A 31 -2.55 -26.52 9.32
N ILE A 32 -1.55 -25.75 9.83
CA ILE A 32 -0.15 -25.84 9.39
C ILE A 32 0.76 -26.11 10.59
N ARG A 33 1.76 -26.99 10.40
CA ARG A 33 2.72 -27.32 11.48
C ARG A 33 3.68 -26.13 11.71
N PRO A 34 3.88 -25.69 12.97
CA PRO A 34 4.78 -24.56 13.29
C PRO A 34 6.23 -24.80 12.84
N GLY A 35 6.87 -23.76 12.32
CA GLY A 35 8.26 -23.80 11.83
C GLY A 35 8.33 -23.59 10.32
N LYS A 36 9.13 -24.40 9.62
CA LYS A 36 9.42 -24.23 8.18
C LYS A 36 8.16 -24.18 7.31
N ASN A 37 7.20 -25.08 7.54
CA ASN A 37 5.93 -25.09 6.80
C ASN A 37 5.11 -23.80 6.99
N THR A 38 5.26 -23.13 8.14
CA THR A 38 4.62 -21.83 8.39
C THR A 38 5.31 -20.72 7.61
N ALA A 39 6.65 -20.75 7.52
CA ALA A 39 7.43 -19.81 6.72
C ALA A 39 7.10 -19.95 5.22
N ASP A 40 7.04 -21.18 4.70
CA ASP A 40 6.69 -21.46 3.30
C ASP A 40 5.29 -20.96 2.95
N TYR A 41 4.32 -21.14 3.86
CA TYR A 41 2.97 -20.61 3.68
C TYR A 41 2.94 -19.07 3.69
N ILE A 42 3.66 -18.44 4.62
CA ILE A 42 3.75 -16.97 4.68
C ILE A 42 4.38 -16.43 3.40
N ASP A 43 5.42 -17.10 2.88
CA ASP A 43 6.10 -16.72 1.64
C ASP A 43 5.15 -16.80 0.42
N GLU A 44 4.39 -17.88 0.30
CA GLU A 44 3.42 -18.02 -0.81
C GLU A 44 2.34 -16.92 -0.76
N VAL A 45 1.80 -16.64 0.42
CA VAL A 45 0.79 -15.58 0.63
C VAL A 45 1.39 -14.21 0.32
N LEU A 46 2.59 -13.93 0.82
CA LEU A 46 3.28 -12.67 0.60
C LEU A 46 3.58 -12.47 -0.89
N SER A 47 4.05 -13.49 -1.59
CA SER A 47 4.33 -13.45 -3.02
C SER A 47 3.09 -13.10 -3.85
N ARG A 48 1.91 -13.63 -3.48
CA ARG A 48 0.65 -13.34 -4.16
C ARG A 48 0.17 -11.90 -3.90
N ILE A 49 0.26 -11.44 -2.66
CA ILE A 49 -0.14 -10.07 -2.29
C ILE A 49 0.79 -9.05 -2.95
N THR A 50 2.10 -9.32 -2.95
CA THR A 50 3.09 -8.43 -3.57
C THR A 50 2.92 -8.33 -5.08
N LEU A 51 2.52 -9.41 -5.77
CA LEU A 51 2.21 -9.38 -7.20
C LEU A 51 1.11 -8.35 -7.51
N VAL A 52 0.00 -8.43 -6.78
CA VAL A 52 -1.15 -7.54 -6.97
C VAL A 52 -0.78 -6.10 -6.58
N GLY A 53 -0.06 -5.91 -5.47
CA GLY A 53 0.41 -4.61 -5.03
C GLY A 53 1.37 -3.95 -6.03
N ALA A 54 2.28 -4.72 -6.63
CA ALA A 54 3.22 -4.21 -7.61
C ALA A 54 2.53 -3.74 -8.90
N VAL A 55 1.50 -4.46 -9.36
CA VAL A 55 0.67 -4.05 -10.51
C VAL A 55 -0.09 -2.77 -10.19
N TYR A 56 -0.67 -2.67 -8.99
CA TYR A 56 -1.37 -1.46 -8.54
C TYR A 56 -0.45 -0.24 -8.48
N LEU A 57 0.74 -0.38 -7.87
CA LEU A 57 1.73 0.70 -7.81
C LEU A 57 2.22 1.13 -9.18
N ALA A 58 2.39 0.17 -10.11
CA ALA A 58 2.74 0.49 -11.49
C ALA A 58 1.63 1.32 -12.18
N ALA A 59 0.36 0.96 -11.97
CA ALA A 59 -0.77 1.73 -12.52
C ALA A 59 -0.83 3.16 -11.97
N ILE A 60 -0.65 3.33 -10.66
CA ILE A 60 -0.60 4.67 -10.04
C ILE A 60 0.57 5.50 -10.56
N ALA A 61 1.74 4.90 -10.76
CA ALA A 61 2.89 5.66 -11.26
C ALA A 61 2.70 6.17 -12.69
N ILE A 62 1.92 5.46 -13.51
CA ILE A 62 1.60 5.87 -14.89
C ILE A 62 0.56 7.01 -14.92
N LEU A 63 -0.29 7.10 -13.89
CA LEU A 63 -1.40 8.05 -13.87
C LEU A 63 -0.96 9.54 -13.93
N PRO A 64 0.05 10.00 -13.17
CA PRO A 64 0.58 11.36 -13.28
C PRO A 64 1.22 11.65 -14.65
N GLU A 65 1.98 10.70 -15.20
CA GLU A 65 2.58 10.86 -16.54
C GLU A 65 1.50 11.01 -17.60
N PHE A 66 0.44 10.21 -17.51
CA PHE A 66 -0.72 10.28 -18.39
C PHE A 66 -1.45 11.63 -18.30
N LEU A 67 -1.64 12.16 -17.07
CA LEU A 67 -2.30 13.44 -16.84
C LEU A 67 -1.47 14.66 -17.29
N MET A 68 -0.15 14.62 -17.10
CA MET A 68 0.74 15.74 -17.41
C MET A 68 1.09 15.82 -18.90
N THR A 69 1.25 14.69 -19.60
CA THR A 69 1.71 14.71 -20.99
C THR A 69 0.59 14.70 -22.02
N GLY A 70 -0.62 14.24 -21.67
CA GLY A 70 -1.70 14.02 -22.63
C GLY A 70 -1.27 13.08 -23.77
N PHE A 71 -2.18 12.62 -24.61
CA PHE A 71 -1.76 11.94 -25.82
C PHE A 71 -1.08 12.99 -26.72
N LYS A 72 0.26 12.95 -26.86
CA LYS A 72 0.99 13.81 -27.81
C LYS A 72 0.63 13.41 -29.24
N VAL A 73 -0.49 13.93 -29.75
CA VAL A 73 -0.92 13.73 -31.15
C VAL A 73 -0.04 14.52 -32.14
N GLY A 74 0.84 15.39 -31.66
CA GLY A 74 1.79 16.17 -32.46
C GLY A 74 3.00 15.40 -33.04
N ALA A 75 3.19 14.11 -32.72
CA ALA A 75 4.33 13.35 -33.26
C ALA A 75 4.11 12.79 -34.69
N LEU A 76 2.91 12.97 -35.27
CA LEU A 76 2.56 12.49 -36.62
C LEU A 76 2.63 13.63 -37.65
N PRO A 77 3.64 13.64 -38.56
CA PRO A 77 3.89 14.75 -39.48
C PRO A 77 2.78 15.05 -40.49
N TRP A 78 1.91 14.06 -40.79
CA TRP A 78 0.87 14.18 -41.82
C TRP A 78 -0.55 14.30 -41.28
N ILE A 79 -0.80 13.91 -40.03
CA ILE A 79 -2.15 13.72 -39.46
C ILE A 79 -2.37 14.57 -38.20
N GLY A 80 -1.30 15.13 -37.61
CA GLY A 80 -1.36 15.97 -36.41
C GLY A 80 -2.36 17.14 -36.46
N PRO A 81 -2.39 17.99 -37.51
CA PRO A 81 -3.24 19.18 -37.52
C PRO A 81 -4.75 18.90 -37.61
N PHE A 82 -5.13 17.81 -38.29
CA PHE A 82 -6.54 17.41 -38.47
C PHE A 82 -7.12 16.77 -37.20
N LEU A 83 -6.33 16.01 -36.44
CA LEU A 83 -6.76 15.43 -35.16
C LEU A 83 -6.84 16.48 -34.04
N GLU A 84 -5.95 17.47 -34.00
CA GLU A 84 -6.03 18.56 -33.03
C GLU A 84 -7.32 19.40 -33.16
N THR A 85 -7.90 19.46 -34.37
CA THR A 85 -9.11 20.24 -34.65
C THR A 85 -10.40 19.53 -34.22
N ASN A 86 -10.43 18.19 -34.23
CA ASN A 86 -11.64 17.39 -33.96
C ASN A 86 -11.62 16.64 -32.62
N LEU A 87 -10.46 16.49 -31.97
CA LEU A 87 -10.39 15.90 -30.63
C LEU A 87 -10.49 16.98 -29.54
N PRO A 88 -11.25 16.72 -28.47
CA PRO A 88 -11.31 17.61 -27.31
C PRO A 88 -9.91 17.92 -26.73
N LYS A 89 -9.63 19.20 -26.48
CA LYS A 89 -8.31 19.73 -26.03
C LYS A 89 -7.77 19.12 -24.73
N TRP A 90 -8.63 18.56 -23.87
CA TRP A 90 -8.23 17.86 -22.64
C TRP A 90 -7.48 16.54 -22.92
N PHE A 91 -7.63 15.96 -24.11
CA PHE A 91 -6.95 14.73 -24.51
C PHE A 91 -5.60 14.98 -25.20
N THR A 92 -5.47 16.08 -25.96
CA THR A 92 -4.29 16.39 -26.78
C THR A 92 -3.27 17.31 -26.10
N GLN A 93 -3.69 18.17 -25.17
CA GLN A 93 -2.79 19.14 -24.52
C GLN A 93 -2.56 18.86 -23.02
N GLY A 94 -3.12 17.76 -22.49
CA GLY A 94 -3.21 17.53 -21.06
C GLY A 94 -4.10 18.57 -20.39
N LEU A 95 -4.50 18.31 -19.14
CA LEU A 95 -5.09 19.36 -18.31
C LEU A 95 -3.95 20.36 -18.02
N ASN A 96 -3.85 21.43 -18.82
CA ASN A 96 -2.92 22.55 -18.65
C ASN A 96 -3.26 23.33 -17.36
N VAL A 97 -3.04 22.67 -16.24
CA VAL A 97 -3.27 23.16 -14.90
C VAL A 97 -1.88 23.31 -14.30
N ASP A 98 -1.44 24.56 -14.16
CA ASP A 98 -0.27 24.88 -13.35
C ASP A 98 -0.61 24.53 -11.91
N PHE A 99 -0.24 23.30 -11.49
CA PHE A 99 -0.36 22.86 -10.12
C PHE A 99 0.58 23.69 -9.25
N TYR A 100 0.10 24.85 -8.78
CA TYR A 100 0.78 25.71 -7.80
C TYR A 100 1.04 24.97 -6.47
N PHE A 101 0.28 23.89 -6.25
CA PHE A 101 0.57 22.78 -5.34
C PHE A 101 1.39 21.73 -6.10
N GLY A 102 2.72 21.93 -6.21
CA GLY A 102 3.60 21.00 -6.92
C GLY A 102 3.61 19.58 -6.34
N GLY A 103 4.23 18.63 -7.05
CA GLY A 103 4.32 17.22 -6.62
C GLY A 103 4.89 17.04 -5.21
N THR A 104 5.73 17.97 -4.74
CA THR A 104 6.23 18.02 -3.36
C THR A 104 5.14 18.32 -2.34
N SER A 105 4.23 19.27 -2.60
CA SER A 105 3.12 19.58 -1.70
C SER A 105 2.12 18.44 -1.58
N ILE A 106 1.86 17.71 -2.67
CA ILE A 106 1.00 16.51 -2.66
C ILE A 106 1.66 15.39 -1.85
N LEU A 107 2.96 15.15 -2.05
CA LEU A 107 3.71 14.15 -1.28
C LEU A 107 3.73 14.48 0.22
N ILE A 108 3.91 15.76 0.58
CA ILE A 108 3.88 16.21 1.99
C ILE A 108 2.47 16.05 2.58
N VAL A 109 1.42 16.47 1.86
CA VAL A 109 0.03 16.37 2.35
C VAL A 109 -0.37 14.92 2.58
N VAL A 110 -0.06 14.02 1.65
CA VAL A 110 -0.35 12.59 1.80
C VAL A 110 0.49 11.96 2.92
N GLY A 111 1.77 12.32 3.01
CA GLY A 111 2.67 11.83 4.07
C GLY A 111 2.17 12.22 5.47
N VAL A 112 1.93 13.52 5.69
CA VAL A 112 1.42 14.03 6.98
C VAL A 112 0.03 13.46 7.28
N ALA A 113 -0.87 13.37 6.30
CA ALA A 113 -2.19 12.80 6.53
C ALA A 113 -2.10 11.34 6.99
N MET A 114 -1.27 10.51 6.34
CA MET A 114 -1.06 9.12 6.76
C MET A 114 -0.45 9.03 8.17
N ASP A 115 0.55 9.86 8.48
CA ASP A 115 1.15 9.90 9.82
C ASP A 115 0.12 10.30 10.89
N THR A 116 -0.75 11.26 10.59
CA THR A 116 -1.82 11.67 11.51
C THR A 116 -2.88 10.58 11.71
N LEU A 117 -3.25 9.86 10.65
CA LEU A 117 -4.20 8.75 10.74
C LEU A 117 -3.65 7.60 11.57
N GLN A 118 -2.40 7.21 11.37
CA GLN A 118 -1.74 6.17 12.16
C GLN A 118 -1.67 6.53 13.65
N GLN A 119 -1.41 7.80 13.97
CA GLN A 119 -1.43 8.28 15.37
C GLN A 119 -2.83 8.20 15.99
N ILE A 120 -3.88 8.55 15.24
CA ILE A 120 -5.27 8.47 15.71
C ILE A 120 -5.68 7.01 15.94
N GLU A 121 -5.35 6.10 15.03
CA GLU A 121 -5.63 4.67 15.18
C GLU A 121 -4.94 4.07 16.40
N ALA A 122 -3.67 4.42 16.65
CA ALA A 122 -2.93 3.96 17.82
C ALA A 122 -3.64 4.36 19.14
N GLN A 123 -4.15 5.60 19.22
CA GLN A 123 -4.91 6.06 20.38
C GLN A 123 -6.27 5.36 20.53
N LEU A 124 -6.96 5.07 19.42
CA LEU A 124 -8.23 4.36 19.42
C LEU A 124 -8.08 2.90 19.86
N VAL A 125 -7.01 2.21 19.45
CA VAL A 125 -6.72 0.85 19.88
C VAL A 125 -6.49 0.77 21.40
N MET A 126 -5.74 1.72 21.97
CA MET A 126 -5.54 1.79 23.42
C MET A 126 -6.85 2.01 24.18
N ARG A 127 -7.77 2.83 23.66
CA ARG A 127 -9.08 3.06 24.29
C ARG A 127 -9.97 1.82 24.32
N HIS A 128 -9.87 0.95 23.31
CA HIS A 128 -10.61 -0.33 23.29
C HIS A 128 -9.96 -1.45 24.14
N TYR A 129 -8.76 -1.24 24.68
CA TYR A 129 -8.09 -2.18 25.57
C TYR A 129 -8.65 -2.15 27.02
N ASP A 130 -9.16 -1.00 27.48
CA ASP A 130 -9.72 -0.84 28.84
C ASP A 130 -11.06 -1.55 29.07
N GLY A 131 -11.80 -1.86 27.99
CA GLY A 131 -13.12 -2.51 28.08
C GLY A 131 -13.09 -3.98 28.51
N PHE A 132 -11.97 -4.67 28.29
CA PHE A 132 -11.84 -6.11 28.57
C PHE A 132 -11.14 -6.44 29.90
N LEU A 133 -10.37 -5.51 30.47
CA LEU A 133 -9.62 -5.75 31.72
C LEU A 133 -10.42 -5.44 33.00
N ARG A 134 -11.65 -4.92 32.90
CA ARG A 134 -12.39 -4.40 34.07
C ARG A 134 -13.61 -5.20 34.55
N SER A 135 -13.92 -6.37 33.96
CA SER A 135 -15.06 -7.19 34.42
C SER A 135 -14.65 -8.60 34.81
N GLY A 136 -14.11 -8.72 36.02
CA GLY A 136 -13.77 -10.00 36.62
C GLY A 136 -13.49 -9.81 38.10
N ARG A 137 -14.49 -9.38 38.87
CA ARG A 137 -14.40 -9.34 40.33
C ARG A 137 -14.25 -10.79 40.84
N LEU A 138 -13.01 -11.23 41.03
CA LEU A 138 -12.64 -12.49 41.66
C LEU A 138 -13.16 -12.49 43.10
N ARG A 139 -14.38 -13.00 43.28
CA ARG A 139 -15.00 -13.24 44.58
C ARG A 139 -14.46 -14.56 45.12
N GLY A 140 -13.32 -14.48 45.78
CA GLY A 140 -12.71 -15.59 46.51
C GLY A 140 -13.68 -16.12 47.57
N ARG A 141 -14.14 -17.36 47.37
CA ARG A 141 -14.90 -18.12 48.34
C ARG A 141 -13.89 -18.83 49.25
N ARG A 142 -13.60 -18.22 50.40
CA ARG A 142 -12.98 -18.95 51.53
C ARG A 142 -13.99 -20.00 51.99
N GLY A 143 -13.60 -21.25 51.84
CA GLY A 143 -14.14 -22.42 52.51
C GLY A 143 -12.94 -23.21 53.01
#